data_AF-A0A1C8ZR03-F1
#
_entry.id   AF-A0A1C8ZR03-F1
#
_cell.length_a   1.000
_cell.length_b   1.000
_cell.length_c   1.000
_cell.angle_alpha   90.00
_cell.angle_beta   90.00
_cell.angle_gamma   90.00
#
_symmetry.space_group_name_H-M   'P 1'
#
loop_
_entity.id
_entity.type
_entity.pdbx_description
1 polymer ?
#
loop_
_entity_poly.entity_id
_entity_poly.type
_entity_poly.pdbx_seq_one_letter_code
_entity_poly.pdbx_strand_id
1 'polypeptide(L)' 'MKISEISSKYKTKFGRSEVIIEEARNEKGETIYIYTSLISVNLPNGEKWSPKIDDAKDLDRSNSSEDLKRNIRKLLQLL' A
#
# COMPACT_ATOMS: atom_id res chain seq x y z
N MET A 1 -9.23 9.12 13.09
CA MET A 1 -8.11 8.27 13.55
C MET A 1 -6.82 8.88 13.04
N LYS A 2 -5.81 9.04 13.89
CA LYS A 2 -4.52 9.62 13.50
C LYS A 2 -3.46 8.53 13.48
N ILE A 3 -2.63 8.53 12.43
CA ILE A 3 -1.51 7.61 12.27
C ILE A 3 -0.31 8.21 12.99
N SER A 4 0.30 7.43 13.87
CA SER A 4 1.49 7.84 14.63
C SER A 4 2.77 7.46 13.91
N GLU A 5 2.79 6.33 13.18
CA GLU A 5 3.98 5.83 12.50
C GLU A 5 3.60 4.95 11.30
N ILE A 6 4.42 4.98 10.24
CA ILE A 6 4.42 3.98 9.17
C ILE A 6 5.65 3.09 9.39
N SER A 7 5.43 1.84 9.77
CA SER A 7 6.51 0.90 10.11
C SER A 7 7.09 0.22 8.88
N SER A 8 6.30 0.05 7.83
CA SER A 8 6.74 -0.60 6.60
C SER A 8 5.89 -0.18 5.41
N LYS A 9 6.53 -0.12 4.24
CA LYS A 9 5.89 0.23 2.98
C LYS A 9 6.28 -0.77 1.90
N TYR A 10 5.27 -1.32 1.25
CA TYR A 10 5.41 -2.34 0.22
C TYR A 10 4.77 -1.87 -1.08
N LYS A 11 5.35 -2.28 -2.21
CA LYS A 11 4.74 -2.15 -3.53
C LYS A 11 4.45 -3.54 -4.09
N THR A 12 3.30 -3.68 -4.74
CA THR A 12 2.94 -4.91 -5.42
C THR A 12 1.97 -4.63 -6.55
N LYS A 13 1.88 -5.58 -7.48
CA LYS A 13 0.94 -5.54 -8.58
C LYS A 13 -0.13 -6.61 -8.40
N PHE A 14 -1.38 -6.21 -8.55
CA PHE A 14 -2.55 -7.09 -8.53
C PHE A 14 -3.26 -6.95 -9.89
N GLY A 15 -3.04 -7.92 -10.78
CA GLY A 15 -3.55 -7.86 -12.14
C GLY A 15 -3.02 -6.65 -12.90
N ARG A 16 -3.92 -5.72 -13.28
CA ARG A 16 -3.56 -4.47 -13.96
C ARG A 16 -3.28 -3.31 -13.00
N SER A 17 -3.64 -3.44 -11.73
CA SER A 17 -3.51 -2.39 -10.73
C SER A 17 -2.19 -2.54 -9.98
N GLU A 18 -1.44 -1.44 -9.86
CA GLU A 18 -0.37 -1.34 -8.88
C GLU A 18 -0.90 -0.79 -7.57
N VAL A 19 -0.39 -1.30 -6.46
CA VAL A 19 -0.85 -0.95 -5.10
C VAL A 19 0.35 -0.78 -4.18
N ILE A 20 0.34 0.31 -3.41
CA ILE A 20 1.17 0.46 -2.22
C ILE A 20 0.40 -0.09 -1.02
N ILE A 21 1.10 -0.84 -0.17
CA ILE A 21 0.61 -1.27 1.13
C ILE A 21 1.48 -0.63 2.20
N GLU A 22 0.87 0.12 3.11
CA GLU A 22 1.55 0.69 4.27
C GLU A 22 1.06 -0.03 5.53
N GLU A 23 1.99 -0.59 6.29
CA GLU A 23 1.74 -1.02 7.65
C GLU A 23 2.00 0.18 8.58
N ALA A 24 0.95 0.61 9.25
CA ALA A 24 0.96 1.79 10.09
C ALA A 24 0.48 1.45 11.50
N ARG A 25 0.89 2.24 12.48
CA ARG A 25 0.34 2.20 13.84
C ARG A 25 -0.39 3.49 14.15
N ASN A 26 -1.47 3.38 14.91
CA ASN A 26 -2.13 4.55 15.48
C ASN A 26 -1.63 4.86 16.90
N GLU A 27 -2.10 5.97 17.45
CA GLU A 27 -1.76 6.43 18.80
C GLU A 27 -2.16 5.45 19.93
N LYS A 28 -3.00 4.44 19.63
CA LYS A 28 -3.39 3.37 20.55
C LYS A 28 -2.53 2.10 20.41
N GLY A 29 -1.57 2.09 19.49
CA GLY A 29 -0.73 0.93 19.19
C GLY A 29 -1.39 -0.12 18.29
N GLU A 30 -2.54 0.18 17.69
CA GLU A 30 -3.22 -0.74 16.78
C GLU A 30 -2.54 -0.71 15.39
N THR A 31 -2.29 -1.89 14.83
CA THR A 31 -1.77 -2.03 13.46
C THR A 31 -2.88 -1.82 12.44
N ILE A 32 -2.62 -0.98 11.45
CA ILE A 32 -3.52 -0.62 10.36
C ILE A 32 -2.79 -0.91 9.05
N TYR A 33 -3.50 -1.51 8.10
CA TYR A 33 -3.01 -1.68 6.74
C TYR A 33 -3.72 -0.69 5.82
N ILE A 34 -2.94 0.18 5.18
CA ILE A 34 -3.43 1.17 4.21
C ILE A 34 -3.10 0.66 2.81
N TYR A 35 -4.10 0.65 1.92
CA TYR A 35 -3.97 0.19 0.55
C TYR A 35 -4.22 1.36 -0.39
N THR A 36 -3.20 1.75 -1.16
CA THR A 36 -3.27 2.89 -2.08
C THR A 36 -3.03 2.41 -3.50
N SER A 37 -4.03 2.51 -4.37
CA SER A 37 -3.85 2.23 -5.79
C SER A 37 -2.98 3.31 -6.44
N LEU A 38 -1.95 2.87 -7.16
CA LEU A 38 -1.06 3.72 -7.94
C LEU A 38 -1.73 4.04 -9.28
N ILE A 39 -2.58 5.07 -9.29
CA ILE A 39 -3.11 5.65 -10.51
C ILE A 39 -2.23 6.84 -10.86
N SER A 40 -1.58 6.78 -12.02
CA SER A 40 -0.94 7.97 -12.56
C SER A 40 -2.00 8.88 -13.16
N VAL A 41 -1.93 10.17 -12.86
CA VAL A 41 -2.85 11.17 -13.43
C VAL A 41 -2.08 12.17 -14.27
N ASN A 42 -2.68 12.60 -15.37
CA ASN A 42 -2.17 13.71 -16.15
C ASN A 42 -2.68 15.01 -15.51
N LEU A 43 -1.76 15.90 -15.20
CA LEU A 43 -2.05 17.22 -14.67
C LEU A 43 -2.39 18.18 -15.82
N PRO A 44 -3.10 19.30 -15.54
CA PRO A 44 -3.48 20.28 -16.58
C PRO A 44 -2.29 20.91 -17.31
N ASN A 45 -1.11 20.93 -16.69
CA ASN A 45 0.15 21.42 -17.27
C ASN A 45 0.83 20.37 -18.20
N GLY A 46 0.22 19.20 -18.40
CA GLY A 46 0.77 18.11 -19.21
C GLY A 46 1.76 17.22 -18.46
N GLU A 47 2.10 17.53 -17.21
CA GLU A 47 2.93 16.66 -16.39
C GLU A 47 2.14 15.43 -15.92
N LYS A 48 2.85 14.33 -15.70
CA LYS A 48 2.27 13.11 -15.15
C LYS A 48 2.62 13.02 -13.67
N TRP A 49 1.60 13.03 -12.81
CA TRP A 49 1.77 12.78 -11.39
C TRP A 49 1.56 11.30 -11.09
N SER A 50 2.47 10.72 -10.32
CA SER A 50 2.34 9.41 -9.71
C SER A 50 2.74 9.48 -8.24
N PRO A 51 2.13 8.67 -7.36
CA PRO A 51 2.57 8.60 -5.98
C PRO A 51 4.06 8.23 -5.87
N LYS A 52 4.77 8.82 -4.91
CA LYS A 52 6.18 8.50 -4.64
C LYS A 52 6.29 7.11 -4.02
N ILE A 53 7.10 6.25 -4.64
CA ILE A 53 7.30 4.84 -4.26
C ILE A 53 8.76 4.51 -3.93
N ASP A 54 9.63 5.52 -3.85
CA ASP A 54 11.09 5.32 -3.74
C ASP A 54 11.51 4.57 -2.47
N ASP A 55 10.69 4.63 -1.43
CA ASP A 55 10.85 3.98 -0.14
C ASP A 55 10.11 2.63 -0.02
N ALA A 56 9.35 2.24 -1.04
CA ALA A 56 8.54 1.03 -1.03
C ALA A 56 9.33 -0.21 -1.49
N LYS A 57 9.38 -1.23 -0.64
CA LYS A 57 10.01 -2.52 -0.97
C LYS A 57 9.05 -3.40 -1.78
N ASP A 58 9.57 -4.23 -2.67
CA ASP A 58 8.73 -5.23 -3.34
C ASP A 58 8.14 -6.20 -2.32
N LEU A 59 6.83 -6.42 -2.41
CA LEU A 59 6.13 -7.31 -1.50
C LEU A 59 6.48 -8.77 -1.79
N ASP A 60 7.27 -9.37 -0.90
CA ASP A 60 7.45 -10.82 -0.87
C ASP A 60 6.29 -11.49 -0.11
N ARG A 61 5.31 -11.99 -0.86
CA ARG A 61 4.13 -12.66 -0.30
C ARG A 61 4.46 -13.96 0.44
N SER A 62 5.59 -14.60 0.16
CA SER A 62 5.96 -15.86 0.78
C SER A 62 6.44 -15.64 2.23
N ASN A 63 7.26 -14.60 2.42
CA ASN A 63 7.86 -14.23 3.71
C ASN A 63 7.07 -13.16 4.50
N SER A 64 5.97 -12.64 3.94
CA SER A 64 5.09 -11.70 4.65
C SER A 64 4.43 -12.33 5.89
N SER A 65 4.00 -11.51 6.84
CA SER A 65 3.20 -11.97 7.99
C SER A 65 1.86 -12.58 7.55
N GLU A 66 1.31 -13.54 8.30
CA GLU A 66 0.01 -14.14 7.95
C GLU A 66 -1.14 -13.13 7.98
N ASP A 67 -1.05 -12.12 8.85
CA ASP A 67 -2.03 -11.04 8.89
C ASP A 67 -2.00 -10.19 7.61
N LEU A 68 -0.81 -9.82 7.13
CA LEU A 68 -0.66 -9.12 5.85
C LEU A 68 -1.19 -9.98 4.70
N LYS A 69 -0.84 -11.27 4.64
CA LYS A 69 -1.36 -12.20 3.61
C LYS A 69 -2.88 -12.30 3.66
N ARG A 70 -3.49 -12.40 4.85
CA ARG A 70 -4.95 -12.45 5.02
C ARG A 70 -5.62 -11.19 4.52
N ASN A 71 -5.09 -10.01 4.85
CA ASN A 71 -5.67 -8.74 4.43
C ASN A 71 -5.49 -8.50 2.92
N ILE A 72 -4.36 -8.91 2.33
CA ILE A 72 -4.18 -8.90 0.87
C ILE A 72 -5.22 -9.78 0.17
N ARG A 73 -5.49 -10.99 0.69
CA ARG A 73 -6.53 -11.86 0.10
C ARG A 73 -7.90 -11.19 0.12
N LYS A 74 -8.25 -10.47 1.19
CA LYS A 74 -9.50 -9.69 1.27
C LYS A 74 -9.53 -8.55 0.28
N LEU A 75 -8.42 -7.79 0.15
CA LEU A 75 -8.30 -6.71 -0.83
C LEU A 75 -8.52 -7.22 -2.26
N LEU A 76 -7.93 -8.37 -2.59
CA LEU A 76 -8.08 -9.01 -3.90
C LEU A 76 -9.51 -9.43 -4.24
N GLN A 77 -10.40 -9.58 -3.26
CA GLN A 77 -11.81 -9.86 -3.50
C GLN A 77 -12.63 -8.59 -3.81
N LEU A 78 -12.06 -7.41 -3.56
CA LEU A 78 -12.70 -6.10 -3.78
C LEU A 78 -12.28 -5.44 -5.10
N LEU A 79 -11.24 -5.97 -5.76
CA LEU A 79 -10.70 -5.52 -7.04
C LEU A 79 -11.14 -6.45 -8.17
#